data_AF-A0A365N3N8-F1
#
_entry.id   AF-A0A365N3N8-F1
#
_cell.length_a   1.000
_cell.length_b   1.000
_cell.length_c   1.000
_cell.angle_alpha   90.00
_cell.angle_beta   90.00
_cell.angle_gamma   90.00
#
_symmetry.space_group_name_H-M   'P 1'
#
loop_
_entity.id
_entity.type
_entity.pdbx_description
1 polymer ?
#
loop_
_entity_poly.entity_id
_entity_poly.type
_entity_poly.pdbx_seq_one_letter_code
_entity_poly.pdbx_strand_id
1 'polypeptide(L)'
;MGREDQIEEREVLESIFPDEITGEEDQDPPTILLQVRYPEDYPEKPPHLDILAPPNATPHEHFNIAEDRDQLLASLDDTIQENLGMAMVFAIVSTLKDNAEQLVQERKDVITKAHEEAALAAEAEENKKFHGTAVTPETFLKWREGFLKEMEEKRQQEEEERLAELKKAKTKEPARMTGRQLWEKGLAGKGDEEEDDMPVEGIEKLKVEAA
;
A
#
# COMPACT_ATOMS: atom_id res chain seq x y z
N MET A 1 -7.69 28.57 -7.81
CA MET A 1 -6.44 27.97 -8.30
C MET A 1 -5.94 28.80 -9.46
N GLY A 2 -4.76 29.37 -9.32
CA GLY A 2 -4.04 29.98 -10.43
C GLY A 2 -3.54 28.90 -11.39
N ARG A 3 -3.25 29.28 -12.63
CA ARG A 3 -2.59 28.37 -13.58
C ARG A 3 -1.18 27.97 -13.11
N GLU A 4 -0.55 28.81 -12.29
CA GLU A 4 0.77 28.56 -11.68
C GLU A 4 0.68 27.46 -10.62
N ASP A 5 -0.30 27.51 -9.71
CA ASP A 5 -0.57 26.43 -8.75
C ASP A 5 -0.78 25.07 -9.44
N GLN A 6 -1.48 25.06 -10.59
CA GLN A 6 -1.71 23.84 -11.38
C GLN A 6 -0.43 23.30 -12.02
N ILE A 7 0.52 24.17 -12.38
CA ILE A 7 1.81 23.78 -12.95
C ILE A 7 2.71 23.22 -11.84
N GLU A 8 2.76 23.88 -10.69
CA GLU A 8 3.53 23.41 -9.53
C GLU A 8 2.99 22.06 -9.01
N GLU A 9 1.66 21.91 -8.91
CA GLU A 9 1.04 20.63 -8.57
C GLU A 9 1.40 19.54 -9.58
N ARG A 10 1.38 19.83 -10.89
CA ARG A 10 1.79 18.88 -11.92
C ARG A 10 3.26 18.49 -11.80
N GLU A 11 4.17 19.44 -11.60
CA GLU A 11 5.61 19.15 -11.44
C GLU A 11 5.89 18.30 -10.19
N VAL A 12 5.19 18.59 -9.09
CA VAL A 12 5.27 17.78 -7.87
C VAL A 12 4.76 16.37 -8.13
N LEU A 13 3.62 16.24 -8.80
CA LEU A 13 3.07 14.94 -9.15
C LEU A 13 4.03 14.17 -10.07
N GLU A 14 4.57 14.79 -11.11
CA GLU A 14 5.52 14.18 -12.07
C GLU A 14 6.82 13.68 -11.37
N SER A 15 7.21 14.32 -10.27
CA SER A 15 8.33 13.88 -9.41
C SER A 15 7.97 12.72 -8.48
N ILE A 16 6.73 12.67 -7.97
CA ILE A 16 6.27 11.63 -7.03
C ILE A 16 5.85 10.36 -7.76
N PHE A 17 5.18 10.51 -8.91
CA PHE A 17 4.65 9.42 -9.73
C PHE A 17 5.16 9.54 -11.17
N PRO A 18 6.48 9.41 -11.39
CA PRO A 18 7.07 9.56 -12.71
C PRO A 18 6.47 8.56 -13.71
N ASP A 19 6.15 7.34 -13.27
CA ASP A 19 5.61 6.29 -14.15
C ASP A 19 4.08 6.39 -14.36
N GLU A 20 3.36 7.20 -13.57
CA GLU A 20 1.89 7.37 -13.66
C GLU A 20 1.50 8.61 -14.48
N ILE A 21 2.42 9.57 -14.62
CA ILE A 21 2.16 10.90 -15.22
C ILE A 21 3.05 11.16 -16.44
N THR A 22 4.00 10.26 -16.76
CA THR A 22 4.55 10.18 -18.12
C THR A 22 3.41 9.87 -19.06
N GLY A 23 2.83 10.93 -19.59
CA GLY A 23 1.77 10.87 -20.57
C GLY A 23 2.19 9.95 -21.71
N GLU A 24 1.31 9.02 -22.05
CA GLU A 24 1.35 8.23 -23.27
C GLU A 24 1.25 9.09 -24.56
N GLU A 25 1.63 10.38 -24.49
CA GLU A 25 1.42 11.41 -25.51
C GLU A 25 2.59 11.54 -26.50
N ASP A 26 3.74 10.90 -26.24
CA ASP A 26 4.96 11.11 -27.05
C ASP A 26 5.18 10.08 -28.18
N GLN A 27 4.22 9.20 -28.47
CA GLN A 27 4.29 8.36 -29.68
C GLN A 27 3.44 8.96 -30.80
N ASP A 28 4.12 9.35 -31.89
CA ASP A 28 3.46 9.78 -33.12
C ASP A 28 2.43 8.72 -33.55
N PRO A 29 1.22 9.14 -33.98
CA PRO A 29 0.18 8.19 -34.38
C PRO A 29 0.65 7.31 -35.55
N PRO A 30 0.31 6.02 -35.56
CA PRO A 30 0.72 5.12 -36.63
C PRO A 30 0.14 5.59 -37.96
N THR A 31 1.01 5.67 -38.98
CA THR A 31 0.61 6.09 -40.33
C THR A 31 0.53 4.89 -41.25
N ILE A 32 -0.57 4.77 -41.98
CA ILE A 32 -0.86 3.67 -42.90
C ILE A 32 -1.23 4.24 -44.28
N LEU A 33 -0.81 3.58 -45.35
CA LEU A 33 -1.23 3.91 -46.71
C LEU A 33 -2.22 2.87 -47.23
N LEU A 34 -3.47 3.29 -47.43
CA LEU A 34 -4.49 2.48 -48.09
C LEU A 34 -4.47 2.75 -49.60
N GLN A 35 -4.07 1.75 -50.38
CA GLN A 35 -4.15 1.80 -51.84
C GLN A 35 -5.46 1.18 -52.30
N VAL A 36 -6.29 1.99 -52.97
CA VAL A 36 -7.59 1.59 -53.51
C VAL A 36 -7.50 1.51 -55.03
N ARG A 37 -7.80 0.34 -55.61
CA ARG A 37 -7.94 0.15 -57.06
C ARG A 37 -9.40 -0.10 -57.43
N TYR A 38 -9.96 0.77 -58.26
CA TYR A 38 -11.36 0.69 -58.71
C TYR A 38 -11.51 -0.27 -59.90
N PRO A 39 -12.40 -1.28 -59.82
CA PRO A 39 -12.81 -2.06 -60.97
C PRO A 39 -13.73 -1.24 -61.88
N GLU A 40 -13.90 -1.68 -63.14
CA GLU A 40 -14.79 -1.02 -64.12
C GLU A 40 -16.25 -0.99 -63.65
N ASP A 41 -16.69 -2.01 -62.91
CA ASP A 41 -18.07 -2.14 -62.42
C ASP A 41 -18.26 -1.58 -61.00
N TYR A 42 -17.40 -0.69 -60.51
CA TYR A 42 -17.61 -0.03 -59.22
C TYR A 42 -18.82 0.93 -59.29
N PRO A 43 -19.75 0.95 -58.32
CA PRO A 43 -19.72 0.29 -57.00
C PRO A 43 -20.41 -1.08 -56.90
N GLU A 44 -20.81 -1.71 -58.01
CA GLU A 44 -21.44 -3.04 -58.02
C GLU A 44 -20.44 -4.16 -57.67
N LYS A 45 -19.14 -3.95 -57.95
CA LYS A 45 -18.05 -4.84 -57.56
C LYS A 45 -17.13 -4.22 -56.51
N PRO A 46 -16.58 -5.02 -55.59
CA PRO A 46 -15.71 -4.54 -54.54
C PRO A 46 -14.40 -3.97 -55.11
N PRO A 47 -13.89 -2.85 -54.56
CA PRO A 47 -12.57 -2.35 -54.92
C PRO A 47 -11.47 -3.29 -54.42
N HIS A 48 -10.33 -3.29 -55.11
CA HIS A 48 -9.18 -4.02 -54.63
C HIS A 48 -8.38 -3.14 -53.66
N LEU A 49 -8.19 -3.63 -52.43
CA LEU A 49 -7.56 -2.91 -51.33
C LEU A 49 -6.19 -3.50 -51.00
N ASP A 50 -5.20 -2.63 -50.85
CA ASP A 50 -3.86 -2.98 -50.41
C ASP A 50 -3.41 -2.04 -49.28
N ILE A 51 -2.96 -2.60 -48.16
CA ILE A 51 -2.41 -1.84 -47.03
C ILE A 51 -0.89 -1.85 -47.12
N LEU A 52 -0.29 -0.66 -47.19
CA LEU A 52 1.15 -0.47 -47.32
C LEU A 52 1.71 0.36 -46.16
N ALA A 53 2.95 0.05 -45.78
CA ALA A 53 3.72 0.88 -44.87
C ALA A 53 4.29 2.11 -45.62
N PRO A 54 4.24 3.32 -45.02
CA PRO A 54 4.95 4.45 -45.59
C PRO A 54 6.46 4.20 -45.60
N PRO A 55 7.20 4.69 -46.61
CA PRO A 55 8.63 4.40 -46.78
C PRO A 55 9.52 4.91 -45.63
N ASN A 56 9.04 5.90 -44.87
CA ASN A 56 9.69 6.43 -43.67
C ASN A 56 8.90 6.10 -42.39
N ALA A 57 8.21 4.95 -42.34
CA ALA A 57 7.46 4.54 -41.16
C ALA A 57 8.41 4.39 -39.96
N THR A 58 8.16 5.16 -38.90
CA THR A 58 8.68 4.85 -37.58
C THR A 58 7.98 3.59 -37.08
N PRO A 59 8.71 2.58 -36.58
CA PRO A 59 8.08 1.45 -35.90
C PRO A 59 7.29 1.97 -34.70
N HIS A 60 6.01 1.63 -34.63
CA HIS A 60 5.16 1.99 -33.50
C HIS A 60 5.18 0.82 -32.51
N GLU A 61 5.26 1.09 -31.20
CA GLU A 61 5.43 0.05 -30.19
C GLU A 61 4.25 -0.95 -30.17
N HIS A 62 3.04 -0.42 -30.38
CA HIS A 62 1.80 -1.20 -30.32
C HIS A 62 1.17 -1.45 -31.69
N PHE A 63 1.85 -1.18 -32.81
CA PHE A 63 1.25 -1.37 -34.14
C PHE A 63 2.25 -1.87 -35.19
N ASN A 64 1.93 -2.98 -35.84
CA ASN A 64 2.79 -3.59 -36.86
C ASN A 64 1.97 -3.97 -38.10
N ILE A 65 2.19 -3.23 -39.20
CA ILE A 65 1.49 -3.44 -40.47
C ILE A 65 1.66 -4.86 -41.01
N ALA A 66 2.80 -5.52 -40.81
CA ALA A 66 3.01 -6.86 -41.34
C ALA A 66 2.14 -7.92 -40.65
N GLU A 67 1.84 -7.73 -39.37
CA GLU A 67 1.03 -8.66 -38.56
C GLU A 67 -0.45 -8.30 -38.64
N ASP A 68 -0.75 -7.00 -38.60
CA ASP A 68 -2.12 -6.49 -38.49
C ASP A 68 -2.83 -6.38 -39.85
N ARG A 69 -2.09 -6.38 -40.98
CA ARG A 69 -2.64 -6.18 -42.33
C ARG A 69 -3.77 -7.15 -42.67
N ASP A 70 -3.57 -8.45 -42.44
CA ASP A 70 -4.55 -9.47 -42.87
C ASP A 70 -5.82 -9.39 -42.03
N GLN A 71 -5.69 -9.10 -40.73
CA GLN A 71 -6.82 -8.85 -39.84
C GLN A 71 -7.59 -7.59 -40.23
N LEU A 72 -6.88 -6.49 -40.53
CA LEU A 72 -7.50 -5.25 -40.98
C LEU A 72 -8.23 -5.45 -42.31
N LEU A 73 -7.63 -6.13 -43.29
CA LEU A 73 -8.30 -6.44 -44.56
C LEU A 73 -9.53 -7.32 -44.38
N ALA A 74 -9.45 -8.37 -43.54
CA ALA A 74 -10.60 -9.24 -43.24
C ALA A 74 -11.74 -8.47 -42.55
N SER A 75 -11.43 -7.54 -41.65
CA SER A 75 -12.45 -6.72 -40.97
C SER A 75 -13.20 -5.76 -41.91
N LEU A 76 -12.62 -5.44 -43.07
CA LEU A 76 -13.24 -4.59 -44.08
C LEU A 76 -14.21 -5.35 -44.98
N ASP A 77 -14.15 -6.68 -45.05
CA ASP A 77 -15.02 -7.48 -45.92
C ASP A 77 -16.50 -7.27 -45.57
N ASP A 78 -16.85 -7.21 -44.29
CA ASP A 78 -18.22 -6.96 -43.84
C ASP A 78 -18.71 -5.58 -44.28
N THR A 79 -17.88 -4.56 -44.05
CA THR A 79 -18.17 -3.18 -44.50
C THR A 79 -18.32 -3.12 -46.02
N ILE A 80 -17.56 -3.93 -46.75
CA ILE A 80 -17.65 -4.02 -48.20
C ILE A 80 -18.99 -4.62 -48.61
N GLN A 81 -19.37 -5.78 -48.05
CA GLN A 81 -20.63 -6.45 -48.42
C GLN A 81 -21.85 -5.57 -48.12
N GLU A 82 -21.86 -4.85 -47.01
CA GLU A 82 -22.95 -3.96 -46.62
C GLU A 82 -23.14 -2.76 -47.56
N ASN A 83 -22.04 -2.28 -48.14
CA ASN A 83 -22.03 -1.07 -48.98
C ASN A 83 -21.92 -1.38 -50.48
N LEU A 84 -22.11 -2.64 -50.91
CA LEU A 84 -22.19 -2.97 -52.34
C LEU A 84 -23.37 -2.24 -53.01
N GLY A 85 -23.14 -1.71 -54.21
CA GLY A 85 -24.12 -0.90 -54.93
C GLY A 85 -24.17 0.57 -54.48
N MET A 86 -23.32 0.98 -53.53
CA MET A 86 -23.16 2.38 -53.12
C MET A 86 -21.69 2.79 -52.98
N ALA A 87 -21.45 4.10 -52.94
CA ALA A 87 -20.10 4.61 -52.78
C ALA A 87 -19.57 4.29 -51.36
N MET A 88 -18.59 3.39 -51.28
CA MET A 88 -18.17 2.75 -50.04
C MET A 88 -16.76 3.14 -49.54
N VAL A 89 -15.98 3.91 -50.31
CA VAL A 89 -14.59 4.27 -49.98
C VAL A 89 -14.49 4.98 -48.63
N PHE A 90 -15.40 5.91 -48.33
CA PHE A 90 -15.40 6.61 -47.05
C PHE A 90 -15.67 5.67 -45.88
N ALA A 91 -16.63 4.74 -46.02
CA ALA A 91 -16.91 3.74 -45.01
C ALA A 91 -15.70 2.84 -44.77
N ILE A 92 -15.03 2.39 -45.83
CA ILE A 92 -13.79 1.60 -45.75
C ILE A 92 -12.68 2.37 -45.03
N VAL A 93 -12.47 3.65 -45.35
CA VAL A 93 -11.43 4.45 -44.69
C VAL A 93 -11.75 4.69 -43.21
N SER A 94 -13.02 4.98 -42.88
CA SER A 94 -13.45 5.18 -41.49
C SER A 94 -13.26 3.91 -40.68
N THR A 95 -13.78 2.78 -41.17
CA THR A 95 -13.68 1.48 -40.49
C THR A 95 -12.24 1.00 -40.37
N LEU A 96 -11.41 1.19 -41.39
CA LEU A 96 -9.98 0.88 -41.31
C LEU A 96 -9.28 1.70 -40.23
N LYS A 97 -9.59 3.01 -40.16
CA LYS A 97 -9.03 3.90 -39.16
C LYS A 97 -9.44 3.47 -37.75
N ASP A 98 -10.74 3.25 -37.54
CA ASP A 98 -11.29 2.87 -36.24
C ASP A 98 -10.72 1.51 -35.77
N ASN A 99 -10.60 0.53 -36.68
CA ASN A 99 -10.03 -0.78 -36.37
C ASN A 99 -8.52 -0.70 -36.05
N ALA A 100 -7.78 0.18 -36.73
CA ALA A 100 -6.36 0.40 -36.43
C ALA A 100 -6.17 1.08 -35.06
N GLU A 101 -7.00 2.08 -34.73
CA GLU A 101 -6.99 2.71 -33.41
C GLU A 101 -7.37 1.70 -32.31
N GLN A 102 -8.36 0.85 -32.57
CA GLN A 102 -8.76 -0.21 -31.64
C GLN A 102 -7.62 -1.20 -31.36
N LEU A 103 -6.87 -1.64 -32.39
CA LEU A 103 -5.73 -2.55 -32.20
C LEU A 103 -4.62 -1.94 -31.32
N VAL A 104 -4.32 -0.66 -31.53
CA VAL A 104 -3.35 0.07 -30.69
C VAL A 104 -3.84 0.11 -29.25
N GLN A 105 -5.12 0.43 -29.05
CA GLN A 105 -5.71 0.56 -27.73
C GLN A 105 -5.76 -0.78 -27.00
N GLU A 106 -6.15 -1.87 -27.67
CA GLU A 106 -6.18 -3.20 -27.07
C GLU A 106 -4.80 -3.64 -26.57
N ARG A 107 -3.74 -3.35 -27.33
CA ARG A 107 -2.36 -3.67 -26.91
C ARG A 107 -1.90 -2.83 -25.73
N LYS A 108 -2.24 -1.53 -25.70
CA LYS A 108 -2.00 -0.67 -24.53
C LYS A 108 -2.74 -1.19 -23.31
N ASP A 109 -4.02 -1.50 -23.45
CA ASP A 109 -4.88 -2.02 -22.39
C ASP A 109 -4.34 -3.34 -21.80
N VAL A 110 -3.71 -4.19 -22.61
CA VAL A 110 -3.07 -5.43 -22.12
C VAL A 110 -1.87 -5.11 -21.24
N ILE A 111 -1.05 -4.14 -21.63
CA ILE A 111 0.15 -3.73 -20.88
C ILE A 111 -0.25 -3.05 -19.57
N THR A 112 -1.21 -2.11 -19.62
CA THR A 112 -1.69 -1.40 -18.44
C THR A 112 -2.35 -2.37 -17.46
N LYS A 113 -3.21 -3.28 -17.92
CA LYS A 113 -3.80 -4.31 -17.05
C LYS A 113 -2.75 -5.21 -16.42
N ALA A 114 -1.72 -5.63 -17.15
CA ALA A 114 -0.66 -6.45 -16.59
C ALA A 114 0.12 -5.68 -15.50
N HIS A 115 0.35 -4.38 -15.69
CA HIS A 115 0.96 -3.52 -14.70
C HIS A 115 0.07 -3.32 -13.46
N GLU A 116 -1.22 -3.04 -13.66
CA GLU A 116 -2.21 -2.90 -12.58
C GLU A 116 -2.35 -4.19 -11.76
N GLU A 117 -2.41 -5.35 -12.42
CA GLU A 117 -2.46 -6.65 -11.75
C GLU A 117 -1.19 -6.93 -10.92
N ALA A 118 -0.02 -6.52 -11.42
CA ALA A 118 1.23 -6.63 -10.70
C ALA A 118 1.28 -5.69 -9.48
N ALA A 119 0.78 -4.45 -9.62
CA ALA A 119 0.66 -3.50 -8.52
C ALA A 119 -0.31 -4.01 -7.44
N LEU A 120 -1.50 -4.48 -7.82
CA LEU A 120 -2.47 -5.08 -6.89
C LEU A 120 -1.93 -6.33 -6.20
N ALA A 121 -1.13 -7.15 -6.90
CA ALA A 121 -0.48 -8.31 -6.29
C ALA A 121 0.57 -7.90 -5.25
N ALA A 122 1.37 -6.86 -5.53
CA ALA A 122 2.34 -6.30 -4.60
C ALA A 122 1.64 -5.68 -3.37
N GLU A 123 0.58 -4.90 -3.57
CA GLU A 123 -0.24 -4.35 -2.49
C GLU A 123 -0.86 -5.45 -1.63
N ALA A 124 -1.35 -6.54 -2.24
CA ALA A 124 -1.88 -7.68 -1.49
C ALA A 124 -0.80 -8.39 -0.66
N GLU A 125 0.45 -8.43 -1.12
CA GLU A 125 1.58 -8.98 -0.35
C GLU A 125 1.96 -8.06 0.82
N GLU A 126 2.00 -6.75 0.61
CA GLU A 126 2.23 -5.78 1.68
C GLU A 126 1.09 -5.79 2.70
N ASN A 127 -0.16 -5.89 2.25
CA ASN A 127 -1.32 -5.96 3.13
C ASN A 127 -1.33 -7.26 3.96
N LYS A 128 -0.86 -8.39 3.40
CA LYS A 128 -0.65 -9.64 4.17
C LYS A 128 0.35 -9.45 5.30
N LYS A 129 1.41 -8.68 5.08
CA LYS A 129 2.40 -8.34 6.13
C LYS A 129 1.83 -7.35 7.14
N PHE A 130 0.89 -6.50 6.72
CA PHE A 130 0.29 -5.47 7.54
C PHE A 130 -0.89 -5.96 8.41
N HIS A 131 -1.45 -7.13 8.12
CA HIS A 131 -2.37 -7.78 9.04
C HIS A 131 -1.62 -8.23 10.31
N GLY A 132 -1.79 -7.45 11.39
CA GLY A 132 -1.42 -7.89 12.73
C GLY A 132 -2.10 -9.21 13.11
N THR A 133 -1.59 -9.91 14.12
CA THR A 133 -2.25 -11.11 14.64
C THR A 133 -3.64 -10.76 15.14
N ALA A 134 -4.68 -11.21 14.41
CA ALA A 134 -6.05 -11.09 14.87
C ALA A 134 -6.20 -11.74 16.24
N VAL A 135 -6.78 -11.01 17.20
CA VAL A 135 -7.04 -11.51 18.55
C VAL A 135 -8.24 -12.47 18.48
N THR A 136 -7.99 -13.68 18.00
CA THR A 136 -8.93 -14.81 18.09
C THR A 136 -9.03 -15.30 19.53
N PRO A 137 -10.11 -15.98 19.94
CA PRO A 137 -10.24 -16.55 21.28
C PRO A 137 -9.07 -17.47 21.66
N GLU A 138 -8.54 -18.25 20.72
CA GLU A 138 -7.40 -19.13 20.96
C GLU A 138 -6.08 -18.37 21.16
N THR A 139 -5.82 -17.35 20.35
CA THR A 139 -4.65 -16.46 20.54
C THR A 139 -4.78 -15.65 21.82
N PHE A 140 -5.99 -15.24 22.20
CA PHE A 140 -6.25 -14.52 23.44
C PHE A 140 -6.04 -15.41 24.67
N LEU A 141 -6.44 -16.69 24.63
CA LEU A 141 -6.20 -17.63 25.72
C LEU A 141 -4.71 -17.87 25.94
N LYS A 142 -3.94 -18.08 24.87
CA LYS A 142 -2.47 -18.23 24.95
C LYS A 142 -1.80 -16.96 25.48
N TRP A 143 -2.23 -15.79 25.00
CA TRP A 143 -1.75 -14.51 25.51
C TRP A 143 -2.10 -14.32 26.99
N ARG A 144 -3.35 -14.61 27.39
CA ARG A 144 -3.83 -14.51 28.76
C ARG A 144 -3.06 -15.44 29.71
N GLU A 145 -2.78 -16.67 29.28
CA GLU A 145 -1.95 -17.60 30.04
C GLU A 145 -0.53 -17.07 30.23
N GLY A 146 0.08 -16.52 29.17
CA GLY A 146 1.38 -15.86 29.26
C GLY A 146 1.36 -14.66 30.21
N PHE A 147 0.35 -13.80 30.10
CA PHE A 147 0.18 -12.62 30.93
C PHE A 147 -0.05 -12.96 32.41
N LEU A 148 -0.90 -13.95 32.71
CA LEU A 148 -1.13 -14.41 34.08
C LEU A 148 0.14 -15.01 34.69
N LYS A 149 0.92 -15.73 33.88
CA LYS A 149 2.20 -16.28 34.31
C LYS A 149 3.23 -15.18 34.59
N GLU A 150 3.32 -14.17 33.74
CA GLU A 150 4.22 -13.01 33.94
C GLU A 150 3.85 -12.23 35.21
N MET A 151 2.55 -12.02 35.47
CA MET A 151 2.08 -11.37 36.71
C MET A 151 2.39 -12.19 37.96
N GLU A 152 2.25 -13.51 37.88
CA GLU A 152 2.57 -14.41 38.98
C GLU A 152 4.08 -14.46 39.25
N GLU A 153 4.92 -14.51 38.21
CA GLU A 153 6.38 -14.43 38.34
C GLU A 153 6.81 -13.10 38.95
N LYS A 154 6.20 -11.98 38.53
CA LYS A 154 6.47 -10.67 39.13
C LYS A 154 6.10 -10.63 40.61
N ARG A 155 4.93 -11.17 40.99
CA ARG A 155 4.51 -11.24 42.40
C ARG A 155 5.47 -12.10 43.23
N GLN A 156 5.92 -13.23 42.70
CA GLN A 156 6.89 -14.09 43.37
C GLN A 156 8.24 -13.39 43.55
N GLN A 157 8.71 -12.64 42.55
CA GLN A 157 9.92 -11.83 42.67
C GLN A 157 9.80 -10.76 43.76
N GLU A 158 8.67 -10.07 43.84
CA GLU A 158 8.40 -9.07 44.88
C GLU A 158 8.35 -9.71 46.29
N GLU A 159 7.74 -10.90 46.42
CA GLU A 159 7.73 -11.66 47.69
C GLU A 159 9.13 -12.15 48.07
N GLU A 160 9.91 -12.65 47.12
CA GLU A 160 11.31 -13.06 47.34
C GLU A 160 12.19 -11.87 47.72
N GLU A 161 11.99 -10.71 47.09
CA GLU A 161 12.68 -9.47 47.44
C GLU A 161 12.29 -9.00 48.85
N ARG A 162 11.00 -9.00 49.21
CA ARG A 162 10.53 -8.71 50.58
C ARG A 162 11.13 -9.66 51.60
N LEU A 163 11.18 -10.96 51.29
CA LEU A 163 11.80 -11.96 52.15
C LEU A 163 13.32 -11.77 52.25
N ALA A 164 13.99 -11.36 51.17
CA ALA A 164 15.40 -11.02 51.18
C ALA A 164 15.67 -9.76 52.00
N GLU A 165 14.82 -8.74 51.92
CA GLU A 165 14.85 -7.54 52.77
C GLU A 165 14.66 -7.89 54.25
N LEU A 166 13.67 -8.72 54.58
CA LEU A 166 13.42 -9.17 55.95
C LEU A 166 14.57 -10.02 56.51
N LYS A 167 15.17 -10.91 55.69
CA LYS A 167 16.37 -11.68 56.08
C LYS A 167 17.58 -10.77 56.27
N LYS A 168 17.76 -9.76 55.41
CA LYS A 168 18.82 -8.74 55.52
C LYS A 168 18.61 -7.83 56.73
N ALA A 169 17.37 -7.49 57.06
CA ALA A 169 17.00 -6.73 58.25
C ALA A 169 17.24 -7.54 59.54
N LYS A 170 16.89 -8.83 59.55
CA LYS A 170 17.15 -9.74 60.68
C LYS A 170 18.64 -10.01 60.91
N THR A 171 19.46 -9.92 59.87
CA THR A 171 20.94 -10.03 59.99
C THR A 171 21.58 -8.72 60.46
N LYS A 172 20.85 -7.58 60.38
CA LYS A 172 21.26 -6.28 60.91
C LYS A 172 20.71 -6.01 62.32
N GLU A 173 20.65 -7.02 63.19
CA GLU A 173 20.57 -6.72 64.63
C GLU A 173 21.84 -5.96 65.03
N PRO A 174 21.75 -4.77 65.64
CA PRO A 174 22.93 -4.02 66.03
C PRO A 174 23.72 -4.87 67.03
N ALA A 175 25.01 -5.07 66.77
CA ALA A 175 25.92 -5.79 67.65
C ALA A 175 25.72 -5.31 69.09
N ARG A 176 25.26 -6.20 69.97
CA ARG A 176 25.00 -5.89 71.39
C ARG A 176 26.25 -5.26 71.99
N MET A 177 26.22 -3.95 72.20
CA MET A 177 27.30 -3.20 72.83
C MET A 177 27.51 -3.69 74.25
N THR A 178 28.76 -3.95 74.62
CA THR A 178 29.09 -4.44 75.96
C THR A 178 29.07 -3.28 76.96
N GLY A 179 28.76 -3.57 78.24
CA GLY A 179 28.40 -2.57 79.26
C GLY A 179 29.41 -1.43 79.51
N ARG A 180 30.66 -1.57 79.06
CA ARG A 180 31.67 -0.49 79.13
C ARG A 180 31.42 0.63 78.11
N GLN A 181 30.86 0.31 76.94
CA GLN A 181 30.55 1.29 75.89
C GLN A 181 29.26 2.10 76.19
N LEU A 182 28.33 1.53 76.95
CA LEU A 182 27.13 2.24 77.43
C LEU A 182 27.46 3.31 78.49
N TRP A 183 28.54 3.12 79.25
CA TRP A 183 28.95 4.04 80.32
C TRP A 183 29.69 5.27 79.81
N GLU A 184 30.63 5.12 78.86
CA GLU A 184 31.34 6.27 78.26
C GLU A 184 30.42 7.20 77.46
N LYS A 185 29.32 6.67 76.89
CA LYS A 185 28.39 7.47 76.09
C LYS A 185 27.25 8.12 76.90
N GLY A 186 27.26 7.98 78.24
CA GLY A 186 26.37 8.74 79.13
C GLY A 186 24.88 8.38 79.08
N LEU A 187 24.50 7.20 78.58
CA LEU A 187 23.09 6.79 78.43
C LEU A 187 22.50 6.06 79.66
N ALA A 188 23.23 6.00 80.79
CA ALA A 188 22.82 5.24 81.97
C ALA A 188 21.96 6.02 82.99
N GLY A 189 21.42 7.20 82.65
CA GLY A 189 20.83 8.07 83.67
C GLY A 189 19.86 9.16 83.19
N LYS A 190 18.97 8.89 82.23
CA LYS A 190 17.90 9.83 81.89
C LYS A 190 16.62 9.11 81.43
N GLY A 191 15.62 9.02 82.33
CA GLY A 191 14.21 9.15 81.92
C GLY A 191 13.98 10.59 81.47
N ASP A 192 13.05 10.92 80.59
CA ASP A 192 11.65 10.51 80.53
C ASP A 192 11.09 10.83 79.13
N GLU A 193 9.91 10.27 78.83
CA GLU A 193 8.84 10.76 77.94
C GLU A 193 9.18 11.54 76.64
N GLU A 194 8.85 10.96 75.49
CA GLU A 194 8.27 11.68 74.34
C GLU A 194 7.40 10.70 73.53
N GLU A 195 6.09 10.80 73.78
CA GLU A 195 4.99 10.23 73.00
C GLU A 195 4.83 11.14 71.77
N ASP A 196 5.13 10.65 70.57
CA ASP A 196 4.90 11.42 69.34
C ASP A 196 4.15 10.59 68.30
N ASP A 197 2.97 11.12 68.03
CA ASP A 197 1.87 10.67 67.19
C ASP A 197 2.28 10.75 65.70
N MET A 198 2.16 9.66 64.95
CA MET A 198 2.38 9.66 63.51
C MET A 198 1.03 9.70 62.78
N PRO A 199 0.68 10.80 62.08
CA PRO A 199 -0.62 10.97 61.45
C PRO A 199 -0.82 10.01 60.27
N VAL A 200 -1.98 9.38 60.22
CA VAL A 200 -2.46 8.58 59.09
C VAL A 200 -2.85 9.55 57.96
N GLU A 201 -1.98 9.73 56.97
CA GLU A 201 -2.25 10.57 55.81
C GLU A 201 -3.34 9.97 54.90
N GLY A 202 -4.21 10.86 54.43
CA GLY A 202 -5.50 10.59 53.82
C GLY A 202 -5.45 9.82 52.50
N ILE A 203 -6.27 8.77 52.43
CA ILE A 203 -6.72 8.19 51.16
C ILE A 203 -7.83 9.10 50.63
N GLU A 204 -7.48 10.04 49.74
CA GLU A 204 -8.46 10.79 48.97
C GLU A 204 -9.22 9.84 48.03
N LYS A 205 -10.52 9.66 48.30
CA LYS A 205 -11.44 8.93 47.42
C LYS A 205 -11.73 9.78 46.18
N LEU A 206 -11.14 9.41 45.05
CA LEU A 206 -11.52 9.90 43.72
C LEU A 206 -12.95 9.45 43.39
N LYS A 207 -13.86 10.42 43.21
CA LYS A 207 -15.18 10.20 42.60
C LYS A 207 -15.05 10.40 41.10
N VAL A 208 -15.44 9.40 40.32
CA VAL A 208 -15.61 9.48 38.87
C VAL A 208 -17.10 9.64 38.59
N GLU A 209 -17.51 10.76 38.00
CA GLU A 209 -18.82 10.91 37.36
C GLU A 209 -18.66 10.63 35.86
N ALA A 210 -19.52 9.75 35.34
CA ALA A 210 -19.61 9.45 33.92
C ALA A 210 -20.69 10.33 33.28
N ALA A 211 -20.38 10.92 32.12
CA ALA A 211 -21.32 11.65 31.26
C ALA A 211 -22.17 10.68 30.42
#